data_AF-A0A672IX67-F1
#
_entry.id   AF-A0A672IX67-F1
#
_cell.length_a   1.000
_cell.length_b   1.000
_cell.length_c   1.000
_cell.angle_alpha   90.00
_cell.angle_beta   90.00
_cell.angle_gamma   90.00
#
_symmetry.space_group_name_H-M   'P 1'
#
loop_
_entity.id
_entity.type
_entity.pdbx_description
1 polymer ?
#
loop_
_entity_poly.entity_id
_entity_poly.type
_entity_poly.pdbx_seq_one_letter_code
_entity_poly.pdbx_strand_id
1 'polypeptide(L)'
;MGCRSDAHGSLGFSFPLPVSSEFCAPDASGAVKSATFLSTQVFNANTAELICHHQVPVNQRFPKEGWVEEDPREILESVHECVERTCEKLQQLNVDVSNIKAVGVTNQRETTVVWDKETGEPLYNAIVWLDLRTQSTVERLISKTPGRNKNHFKNQTGLPISTYFSAVKLRWMLDNVDEVRRAVLAGRALFGTVDSWIIWCLTGGKDGGVHCTDVSNASRTMLFNIHTMEWDSELCRYFDVPMEILPDIRSSSEIYGYMKCGSLAGVPISGCLGDQSAALVGQTCLQEGQAKNTYGTGCFLLRNTGTKPVMSDHGLLTTVAYKLGKDAPACYALEGSVAIAGAMVQWLKDNMGIVKSSSEIESLAAAAGTSYGCYFVPAFSGLYAPYWEPSARGIICGLTQFTNKSHLAFAALEAVCFQTREIVDAMNQDSGVPLMQMQVDGGMTSNRLLMQLQADILCMPVVRPLMSETTSLGAAMAAGAAKGVDVWNLSPDHVVPVTSEKFQPQINPEESEFRYARWKKAVQRAMNWETSEPSSPGTAPLYLRSRSQVVLHLLTCLTALVLF
;
A
#
# COMPACT_ATOMS: atom_id res chain seq x y z
N MET A 1 16.65 -59.87 -30.76
CA MET A 1 16.13 -58.74 -31.57
C MET A 1 14.87 -58.24 -30.87
N GLY A 2 14.70 -57.06 -30.28
CA GLY A 2 15.43 -55.81 -30.02
C GLY A 2 14.40 -54.94 -29.27
N CYS A 3 14.65 -54.49 -28.03
CA CYS A 3 15.16 -53.18 -27.61
C CYS A 3 14.25 -51.93 -27.76
N ARG A 4 14.26 -51.12 -26.68
CA ARG A 4 13.75 -49.73 -26.38
C ARG A 4 12.36 -49.66 -25.72
N SER A 5 12.18 -49.28 -24.45
CA SER A 5 12.56 -48.05 -23.67
C SER A 5 11.97 -46.78 -24.32
N ASP A 6 11.18 -45.93 -23.64
CA ASP A 6 11.46 -45.26 -22.38
C ASP A 6 10.21 -45.03 -21.49
N ALA A 7 10.47 -44.96 -20.19
CA ALA A 7 9.56 -44.51 -19.15
C ALA A 7 9.84 -43.04 -18.83
N HIS A 8 8.80 -42.21 -18.77
CA HIS A 8 8.77 -41.01 -17.94
C HIS A 8 7.33 -40.79 -17.48
N GLY A 9 7.05 -41.23 -16.25
CA GLY A 9 5.84 -40.88 -15.53
C GLY A 9 6.01 -39.51 -14.89
N SER A 10 5.23 -38.54 -15.32
CA SER A 10 4.99 -37.29 -14.60
C SER A 10 3.82 -37.50 -13.64
N LEU A 11 4.15 -37.74 -12.36
CA LEU A 11 3.18 -37.65 -11.26
C LEU A 11 2.92 -36.17 -11.01
N GLY A 12 1.90 -35.62 -11.68
CA GLY A 12 1.37 -34.28 -11.41
C GLY A 12 0.59 -34.29 -10.10
N PHE A 13 1.19 -33.79 -9.02
CA PHE A 13 0.47 -33.46 -7.80
C PHE A 13 -0.13 -32.06 -7.96
N SER A 14 -1.41 -31.99 -8.33
CA SER A 14 -2.21 -30.78 -8.25
C SER A 14 -2.63 -30.56 -6.79
N PHE A 15 -1.98 -29.62 -6.10
CA PHE A 15 -2.41 -29.19 -4.78
C PHE A 15 -3.62 -28.23 -4.90
N PRO A 16 -4.74 -28.48 -4.22
CA PRO A 16 -5.75 -27.44 -4.04
C PRO A 16 -5.24 -26.47 -2.97
N LEU A 17 -4.87 -25.25 -3.37
CA LEU A 17 -4.63 -24.13 -2.44
C LEU A 17 -5.99 -23.65 -1.92
N PRO A 18 -6.30 -23.75 -0.61
CA PRO A 18 -7.43 -23.03 -0.05
C PRO A 18 -6.99 -21.58 0.15
N VAL A 19 -7.30 -20.72 -0.83
CA VAL A 19 -7.30 -19.26 -0.62
C VAL A 19 -8.60 -18.92 0.09
N SER A 20 -8.64 -19.11 1.40
CA SER A 20 -9.71 -18.59 2.24
C SER A 20 -9.13 -17.57 3.20
N SER A 21 -9.32 -16.29 2.89
CA SER A 21 -9.26 -15.23 3.89
C SER A 21 -10.39 -15.49 4.90
N GLU A 22 -10.09 -16.18 6.01
CA GLU A 22 -11.06 -16.34 7.08
C GLU A 22 -11.30 -14.98 7.74
N PHE A 23 -12.56 -14.54 7.71
CA PHE A 23 -13.01 -13.25 8.23
C PHE A 23 -13.35 -13.37 9.72
N CYS A 24 -12.88 -12.43 10.54
CA CYS A 24 -13.27 -12.36 11.96
C CYS A 24 -14.78 -12.12 12.12
N ALA A 25 -15.42 -12.93 12.95
CA ALA A 25 -16.81 -12.74 13.40
C ALA A 25 -16.89 -11.62 14.48
N PRO A 26 -18.01 -10.88 14.56
CA PRO A 26 -18.22 -9.91 15.63
C PRO A 26 -18.36 -10.61 16.99
N ASP A 27 -17.78 -10.03 18.04
CA ASP A 27 -18.04 -10.48 19.42
C ASP A 27 -19.30 -9.83 20.01
N ALA A 28 -19.73 -10.32 21.17
CA ALA A 28 -20.98 -9.96 21.84
C ALA A 28 -21.12 -8.47 22.23
N SER A 29 -20.10 -7.63 21.98
CA SER A 29 -20.13 -6.18 22.25
C SER A 29 -20.59 -5.33 21.06
N GLY A 30 -20.76 -5.91 19.87
CA GLY A 30 -21.13 -5.15 18.66
C GLY A 30 -20.02 -4.26 18.10
N ALA A 31 -18.78 -4.37 18.61
CA ALA A 31 -17.63 -3.70 18.03
C ALA A 31 -17.09 -4.48 16.81
N VAL A 32 -17.03 -3.84 15.65
CA VAL A 32 -16.35 -4.38 14.46
C VAL A 32 -14.85 -4.30 14.71
N LYS A 33 -14.18 -5.45 14.91
CA LYS A 33 -12.72 -5.51 14.99
C LYS A 33 -12.15 -5.31 13.58
N SER A 34 -11.55 -4.15 13.35
CA SER A 34 -10.70 -3.92 12.17
C SER A 34 -9.32 -4.48 12.47
N ALA A 35 -8.87 -5.46 11.67
CA ALA A 35 -7.55 -6.04 11.78
C ALA A 35 -6.73 -5.72 10.53
N THR A 36 -5.50 -5.26 10.75
CA THR A 36 -4.44 -5.33 9.75
C THR A 36 -3.91 -6.75 9.75
N PHE A 37 -3.40 -7.28 8.64
CA PHE A 37 -2.72 -8.57 8.67
C PHE A 37 -1.22 -8.44 8.42
N LEU A 38 -0.46 -9.24 9.14
CA LEU A 38 0.97 -9.43 8.97
C LEU A 38 1.21 -10.81 8.40
N SER A 39 2.08 -10.96 7.40
CA SER A 39 2.43 -12.30 6.90
C SER A 39 3.91 -12.49 6.64
N THR A 40 4.37 -13.73 6.76
CA THR A 40 5.67 -14.17 6.25
C THR A 40 5.42 -15.13 5.09
N GLN A 41 6.12 -14.93 3.98
CA GLN A 41 5.95 -15.69 2.74
C GLN A 41 7.30 -16.16 2.22
N VAL A 42 7.34 -17.37 1.65
CA VAL A 42 8.57 -17.97 1.15
C VAL A 42 8.46 -18.21 -0.35
N PHE A 43 9.41 -17.67 -1.11
CA PHE A 43 9.43 -17.78 -2.56
C PHE A 43 10.63 -18.59 -3.05
N ASN A 44 10.42 -19.39 -4.09
CA ASN A 44 11.51 -20.00 -4.84
C ASN A 44 12.18 -18.95 -5.73
N ALA A 45 13.50 -18.77 -5.60
CA ALA A 45 14.24 -17.76 -6.36
C ALA A 45 14.25 -17.99 -7.88
N ASN A 46 14.14 -19.25 -8.33
CA ASN A 46 14.20 -19.60 -9.75
C ASN A 46 12.84 -19.50 -10.45
N THR A 47 11.75 -19.82 -9.74
CA THR A 47 10.39 -19.88 -10.34
C THR A 47 9.48 -18.75 -9.89
N ALA A 48 9.87 -17.98 -8.88
CA ALA A 48 9.03 -16.99 -8.19
C ALA A 48 7.75 -17.59 -7.56
N GLU A 49 7.65 -18.91 -7.44
CA GLU A 49 6.50 -19.58 -6.85
C GLU A 49 6.49 -19.42 -5.33
N LEU A 50 5.30 -19.18 -4.78
CA LEU A 50 5.05 -19.17 -3.34
C LEU A 50 5.05 -20.62 -2.83
N ILE A 51 6.02 -20.97 -1.97
CA ILE A 51 6.19 -22.30 -1.40
C ILE A 51 5.27 -22.47 -0.18
N CYS A 52 5.32 -21.53 0.76
CA CYS A 52 4.45 -21.50 1.92
C CYS A 52 4.35 -20.10 2.52
N HIS A 53 3.35 -19.88 3.36
CA HIS A 53 3.18 -18.64 4.10
C HIS A 53 2.50 -18.87 5.45
N HIS A 54 2.61 -17.89 6.34
CA HIS A 54 1.81 -17.78 7.56
C HIS A 54 1.38 -16.33 7.77
N GLN A 55 0.15 -16.11 8.22
CA GLN A 55 -0.43 -14.79 8.40
C GLN A 55 -1.14 -14.71 9.74
N VAL A 56 -0.97 -13.58 10.44
CA VAL A 56 -1.62 -13.30 11.72
C VAL A 56 -2.30 -11.92 11.67
N PRO A 57 -3.46 -11.75 12.34
CA PRO A 57 -4.07 -10.43 12.49
C PRO A 57 -3.32 -9.59 13.52
N VAL A 58 -3.22 -8.29 13.26
CA VAL A 58 -2.74 -7.24 14.17
C VAL A 58 -3.90 -6.30 14.47
N ASN A 59 -4.11 -6.03 15.76
CA ASN A 59 -5.23 -5.23 16.22
C ASN A 59 -5.01 -3.74 15.95
N GLN A 60 -5.98 -3.11 15.29
CA GLN A 60 -6.05 -1.66 15.20
C GLN A 60 -6.79 -1.10 16.42
N ARG A 61 -6.20 -0.07 17.04
CA ARG A 61 -6.77 0.67 18.16
C ARG A 61 -7.37 1.98 17.64
N PHE A 62 -8.56 2.30 18.13
CA PHE A 62 -9.29 3.53 17.78
C PHE A 62 -9.58 4.36 19.04
N PRO A 63 -8.59 5.03 19.65
CA PRO A 63 -8.79 5.74 20.91
C PRO A 63 -9.84 6.86 20.83
N LYS A 64 -9.95 7.48 19.66
CA LYS A 64 -10.90 8.55 19.33
C LYS A 64 -11.31 8.41 17.87
N GLU A 65 -12.39 9.08 17.52
CA GLU A 65 -12.82 9.14 16.12
C GLU A 65 -11.74 9.74 15.21
N GLY A 66 -11.50 9.08 14.07
CA GLY A 66 -10.45 9.42 13.13
C GLY A 66 -9.03 9.06 13.59
N TRP A 67 -8.86 8.52 14.80
CA TRP A 67 -7.56 8.11 15.32
C TRP A 67 -7.39 6.61 15.13
N VAL A 68 -6.25 6.21 14.58
CA VAL A 68 -5.90 4.83 14.31
C VAL A 68 -4.46 4.59 14.73
N GLU A 69 -4.31 3.65 15.66
CA GLU A 69 -3.04 3.29 16.28
C GLU A 69 -2.82 1.78 16.20
N GLU A 70 -1.55 1.38 16.15
CA GLU A 70 -1.14 -0.02 16.32
C GLU A 70 -0.08 -0.10 17.40
N ASP A 71 -0.05 -1.20 18.15
CA ASP A 71 0.98 -1.41 19.17
C ASP A 71 2.28 -1.92 18.51
N PRO A 72 3.40 -1.18 18.57
CA PRO A 72 4.65 -1.62 17.95
C PRO A 72 5.17 -2.95 18.50
N ARG A 73 4.82 -3.31 19.75
CA ARG A 73 5.18 -4.60 20.35
C ARG A 73 4.39 -5.73 19.72
N GLU A 74 3.08 -5.55 19.54
CA GLU A 74 2.20 -6.53 18.91
C GLU A 74 2.61 -6.78 17.45
N ILE A 75 3.01 -5.72 16.72
CA ILE A 75 3.57 -5.86 15.37
C ILE A 75 4.82 -6.76 15.40
N LEU A 76 5.74 -6.53 16.33
CA LEU A 76 6.98 -7.30 16.42
C LEU A 76 6.73 -8.76 16.84
N GLU A 77 5.89 -8.99 17.84
CA GLU A 77 5.46 -10.33 18.27
C GLU A 77 4.84 -11.10 17.10
N SER A 78 3.98 -10.43 16.32
CA SER A 78 3.37 -10.98 15.12
C SER A 78 4.40 -11.33 14.04
N VAL A 79 5.44 -10.49 13.83
CA VAL A 79 6.56 -10.82 12.92
C VAL A 79 7.26 -12.11 13.36
N HIS A 80 7.61 -12.21 14.64
CA HIS A 80 8.29 -13.40 15.17
C HIS A 80 7.41 -14.65 15.00
N GLU A 81 6.13 -14.58 15.36
CA GLU A 81 5.21 -15.70 15.17
C GLU A 81 5.12 -16.12 13.70
N CYS A 82 4.88 -15.16 12.79
CA CYS A 82 4.80 -15.45 11.36
C CYS A 82 6.08 -16.10 10.82
N VAL A 83 7.26 -15.64 11.22
CA VAL A 83 8.55 -16.21 10.82
C VAL A 83 8.69 -17.65 11.32
N GLU A 84 8.49 -17.88 12.62
CA GLU A 84 8.65 -19.21 13.22
C GLU A 84 7.64 -20.22 12.66
N ARG A 85 6.35 -19.84 12.57
CA ARG A 85 5.31 -20.70 11.99
C ARG A 85 5.54 -21.00 10.52
N THR A 86 6.13 -20.07 9.77
CA THR A 86 6.48 -20.33 8.37
C THR A 86 7.66 -21.30 8.26
N CYS A 87 8.65 -21.19 9.15
CA CYS A 87 9.77 -22.14 9.22
C CYS A 87 9.29 -23.55 9.62
N GLU A 88 8.36 -23.67 10.57
CA GLU A 88 7.70 -24.94 10.92
C GLU A 88 7.00 -25.57 9.70
N LYS A 89 6.29 -24.77 8.90
CA LYS A 89 5.63 -25.23 7.66
C LYS A 89 6.65 -25.69 6.62
N LEU A 90 7.80 -25.02 6.48
CA LEU A 90 8.87 -25.47 5.58
C LEU A 90 9.41 -26.84 5.99
N GLN A 91 9.63 -27.06 7.28
CA GLN A 91 10.07 -28.36 7.80
C GLN A 91 9.03 -29.46 7.53
N GLN A 92 7.73 -29.17 7.66
CA GLN A 92 6.65 -30.11 7.31
C GLN A 92 6.63 -30.45 5.81
N LEU A 93 7.08 -29.53 4.96
CA LEU A 93 7.27 -29.74 3.52
C LEU A 93 8.60 -30.44 3.18
N ASN A 94 9.38 -30.85 4.19
CA ASN A 94 10.73 -31.41 4.05
C ASN A 94 11.73 -30.46 3.37
N VAL A 95 11.54 -29.15 3.53
CA VAL A 95 12.47 -28.11 3.07
C VAL A 95 13.32 -27.63 4.24
N ASP A 96 14.64 -27.69 4.10
CA ASP A 96 15.56 -27.21 5.12
C ASP A 96 15.53 -25.67 5.21
N VAL A 97 15.36 -25.14 6.42
CA VAL A 97 15.37 -23.70 6.71
C VAL A 97 16.72 -23.07 6.37
N SER A 98 17.82 -23.84 6.37
CA SER A 98 19.14 -23.38 5.93
C SER A 98 19.22 -22.98 4.44
N ASN A 99 18.21 -23.35 3.65
CA ASN A 99 18.09 -22.91 2.26
C ASN A 99 17.56 -21.48 2.12
N ILE A 100 17.06 -20.86 3.20
CA ILE A 100 16.67 -19.45 3.21
C ILE A 100 17.92 -18.59 3.11
N LYS A 101 18.07 -17.85 2.00
CA LYS A 101 19.29 -17.06 1.72
C LYS A 101 19.19 -15.60 2.11
N ALA A 102 17.98 -15.07 2.16
CA ALA A 102 17.76 -13.68 2.51
C ALA A 102 16.34 -13.42 3.02
N VAL A 103 16.22 -12.33 3.77
CA VAL A 103 14.96 -11.75 4.26
C VAL A 103 14.76 -10.39 3.59
N GLY A 104 13.60 -10.22 2.96
CA GLY A 104 13.07 -8.93 2.51
C GLY A 104 11.99 -8.43 3.46
N VAL A 105 11.98 -7.13 3.71
CA VAL A 105 10.95 -6.44 4.51
C VAL A 105 10.15 -5.53 3.59
N THR A 106 8.83 -5.62 3.67
CA THR A 106 7.95 -4.58 3.15
C THR A 106 6.83 -4.30 4.13
N ASN A 107 6.29 -3.10 4.08
CA ASN A 107 5.52 -2.54 5.17
C ASN A 107 4.49 -1.53 4.68
N GLN A 108 3.44 -1.33 5.47
CA GLN A 108 2.61 -0.14 5.32
C GLN A 108 3.50 1.10 5.44
N ARG A 109 3.39 1.98 4.45
CA ARG A 109 4.14 3.23 4.40
C ARG A 109 3.55 4.25 5.37
N GLU A 110 4.31 5.31 5.61
CA GLU A 110 4.00 6.47 6.46
C GLU A 110 3.74 6.23 7.96
N THR A 111 3.21 5.07 8.38
CA THR A 111 2.96 4.72 9.78
C THR A 111 4.23 4.95 10.60
N THR A 112 4.09 5.71 11.67
CA THR A 112 5.23 6.30 12.38
C THR A 112 5.40 5.70 13.77
N VAL A 113 6.62 5.24 14.07
CA VAL A 113 7.03 4.70 15.36
C VAL A 113 8.14 5.57 15.97
N VAL A 114 8.08 5.79 17.27
CA VAL A 114 9.18 6.39 18.05
C VAL A 114 9.47 5.50 19.24
N TRP A 115 10.73 5.13 19.42
CA TRP A 115 11.18 4.25 20.49
C TRP A 115 12.44 4.79 21.14
N ASP A 116 12.80 4.19 22.25
CA ASP A 116 13.97 4.53 23.05
C ASP A 116 15.11 3.57 22.75
N LYS A 117 16.27 4.08 22.30
CA LYS A 117 17.42 3.26 21.91
C LYS A 117 18.09 2.54 23.07
N GLU A 118 17.92 3.03 24.30
CA GLU A 118 18.57 2.45 25.48
C GLU A 118 17.72 1.31 26.05
N THR A 119 16.40 1.52 26.15
CA THR A 119 15.48 0.52 26.70
C THR A 119 15.01 -0.47 25.63
N GLY A 120 14.92 -0.02 24.39
CA GLY A 120 14.33 -0.70 23.25
C GLY A 120 12.80 -0.68 23.20
N GLU A 121 12.17 0.09 24.09
CA GLU A 121 10.72 0.15 24.20
C GLU A 121 10.12 1.25 23.32
N PRO A 122 8.95 1.01 22.69
CA PRO A 122 8.20 2.06 22.03
C PRO A 122 7.71 3.09 23.05
N LEU A 123 7.84 4.38 22.72
CA LEU A 123 7.49 5.51 23.58
C LEU A 123 6.02 5.94 23.43
N TYR A 124 5.36 5.43 22.38
CA TYR A 124 3.94 5.63 22.09
C TYR A 124 3.49 4.55 21.10
N ASN A 125 2.18 4.36 20.93
CA ASN A 125 1.67 3.50 19.85
C ASN A 125 2.07 4.06 18.46
N ALA A 126 2.20 3.20 17.46
CA ALA A 126 2.41 3.64 16.10
C ALA A 126 1.19 4.43 15.60
N ILE A 127 1.41 5.61 15.04
CA ILE A 127 0.32 6.39 14.41
C ILE A 127 0.21 5.96 12.95
N VAL A 128 -0.91 5.33 12.60
CA VAL A 128 -1.13 4.69 11.29
C VAL A 128 -1.33 5.74 10.19
N TRP A 129 -0.96 5.42 8.96
CA TRP A 129 -1.03 6.33 7.81
C TRP A 129 -2.39 7.01 7.59
N LEU A 130 -3.50 6.30 7.81
CA LEU A 130 -4.87 6.81 7.64
C LEU A 130 -5.41 7.63 8.83
N ASP A 131 -4.61 7.80 9.88
CA ASP A 131 -4.96 8.59 11.05
C ASP A 131 -5.15 10.07 10.70
N LEU A 132 -6.25 10.66 11.18
CA LEU A 132 -6.66 12.04 10.91
C LEU A 132 -6.39 12.99 12.09
N ARG A 133 -5.79 12.54 13.20
CA ARG A 133 -5.53 13.38 14.39
C ARG A 133 -4.66 14.59 14.08
N THR A 134 -3.84 14.48 13.05
CA THR A 134 -2.85 15.49 12.67
C THR A 134 -3.46 16.62 11.83
N GLN A 135 -4.77 16.62 11.58
CA GLN A 135 -5.46 17.64 10.78
C GLN A 135 -5.16 19.07 11.26
N SER A 136 -5.28 19.35 12.56
CA SER A 136 -4.96 20.68 13.12
C SER A 136 -3.46 21.02 13.03
N THR A 137 -2.59 20.00 13.14
CA THR A 137 -1.15 20.16 12.91
C THR A 137 -0.87 20.55 11.46
N VAL A 138 -1.52 19.90 10.49
CA VAL A 138 -1.41 20.21 9.05
C VAL A 138 -1.87 21.64 8.78
N GLU A 139 -3.03 22.05 9.27
CA GLU A 139 -3.55 23.42 9.09
C GLU A 139 -2.59 24.47 9.64
N ARG A 140 -2.05 24.23 10.85
CA ARG A 140 -1.06 25.11 11.46
C ARG A 140 0.24 25.15 10.66
N LEU A 141 0.71 24.02 10.14
CA LEU A 141 1.90 23.99 9.28
C LEU A 141 1.63 24.74 7.98
N ILE A 142 0.56 24.43 7.24
CA ILE A 142 0.20 25.15 6.01
C ILE A 142 0.07 26.66 6.27
N SER A 143 -0.47 27.09 7.42
CA SER A 143 -0.55 28.52 7.73
C SER A 143 0.80 29.24 7.83
N LYS A 144 1.89 28.49 8.10
CA LYS A 144 3.27 28.99 8.17
C LYS A 144 3.97 29.02 6.80
N THR A 145 3.42 28.35 5.77
CA THR A 145 4.04 28.37 4.44
C THR A 145 3.71 29.68 3.71
N PRO A 146 4.61 30.16 2.83
CA PRO A 146 4.32 31.27 1.94
C PRO A 146 3.03 31.02 1.14
N GLY A 147 2.10 31.97 1.20
CA GLY A 147 0.81 31.88 0.49
C GLY A 147 -0.15 30.81 1.01
N ARG A 148 0.10 30.22 2.19
CA ARG A 148 -0.69 29.10 2.75
C ARG A 148 -0.81 27.92 1.78
N ASN A 149 0.28 27.66 1.07
CA ASN A 149 0.34 26.64 0.04
C ASN A 149 0.65 25.27 0.63
N LYS A 150 -0.28 24.30 0.48
CA LYS A 150 -0.06 22.90 0.87
C LYS A 150 1.03 22.20 0.07
N ASN A 151 1.32 22.68 -1.15
CA ASN A 151 2.34 22.12 -2.05
C ASN A 151 3.71 22.78 -1.89
N HIS A 152 3.95 23.56 -0.82
CA HIS A 152 5.18 24.35 -0.66
C HIS A 152 6.46 23.51 -0.81
N PHE A 153 6.48 22.30 -0.23
CA PHE A 153 7.63 21.39 -0.28
C PHE A 153 7.54 20.34 -1.39
N LYS A 154 6.56 20.45 -2.29
CA LYS A 154 6.32 19.43 -3.32
C LYS A 154 7.55 19.24 -4.21
N ASN A 155 8.27 20.31 -4.55
CA ASN A 155 9.48 20.18 -5.36
C ASN A 155 10.63 19.43 -4.68
N GLN A 156 10.75 19.47 -3.35
CA GLN A 156 11.79 18.76 -2.61
C GLN A 156 11.39 17.31 -2.30
N THR A 157 10.13 17.08 -1.93
CA THR A 157 9.66 15.79 -1.41
C THR A 157 8.83 14.99 -2.40
N GLY A 158 8.27 15.64 -3.42
CA GLY A 158 7.23 15.07 -4.27
C GLY A 158 5.82 15.07 -3.67
N LEU A 159 5.67 15.57 -2.43
CA LEU A 159 4.48 15.40 -1.60
C LEU A 159 3.83 16.74 -1.18
N PRO A 160 2.49 16.80 -1.04
CA PRO A 160 1.82 17.89 -0.36
C PRO A 160 1.91 17.74 1.17
N ILE A 161 1.75 18.83 1.92
CA ILE A 161 1.52 18.77 3.37
C ILE A 161 0.13 18.17 3.60
N SER A 162 0.09 16.98 4.19
CA SER A 162 -1.12 16.19 4.43
C SER A 162 -1.00 15.39 5.73
N THR A 163 -2.12 14.93 6.29
CA THR A 163 -2.16 14.08 7.48
C THR A 163 -1.48 12.73 7.25
N TYR A 164 -1.36 12.34 5.98
CA TYR A 164 -0.81 11.07 5.52
C TYR A 164 0.64 10.83 5.95
N PHE A 165 1.51 11.83 5.85
CA PHE A 165 2.97 11.63 5.90
C PHE A 165 3.58 11.71 7.31
N SER A 166 4.72 11.03 7.50
CA SER A 166 5.31 10.76 8.82
C SER A 166 5.76 12.00 9.59
N ALA A 167 6.30 13.03 8.91
CA ALA A 167 6.78 14.26 9.57
C ALA A 167 5.69 14.91 10.45
N VAL A 168 4.45 14.92 9.96
CA VAL A 168 3.33 15.55 10.66
C VAL A 168 2.91 14.71 11.88
N LYS A 169 2.97 13.37 11.77
CA LYS A 169 2.72 12.44 12.87
C LYS A 169 3.79 12.55 13.96
N LEU A 170 5.06 12.59 13.56
CA LEU A 170 6.19 12.82 14.46
C LEU A 170 6.07 14.17 15.18
N ARG A 171 5.75 15.24 14.44
CA ARG A 171 5.51 16.56 15.02
C ARG A 171 4.40 16.54 16.06
N TRP A 172 3.30 15.86 15.76
CA TRP A 172 2.20 15.70 16.71
C TRP A 172 2.66 14.97 17.98
N MET A 173 3.46 13.90 17.87
CA MET A 173 3.98 13.19 19.05
C MET A 173 4.91 14.07 19.89
N LEU A 174 5.80 14.85 19.28
CA LEU A 174 6.67 15.80 19.98
C LEU A 174 5.86 16.87 20.75
N ASP A 175 4.71 17.26 20.21
CA ASP A 175 3.83 18.27 20.81
C ASP A 175 2.89 17.70 21.89
N ASN A 176 2.52 16.42 21.82
CA ASN A 176 1.43 15.86 22.62
C ASN A 176 1.84 14.69 23.53
N VAL A 177 3.01 14.07 23.32
CA VAL A 177 3.48 12.91 24.08
C VAL A 177 4.72 13.29 24.87
N ASP A 178 4.55 13.54 26.16
CA ASP A 178 5.63 14.01 27.04
C ASP A 178 6.81 13.03 27.13
N GLU A 179 6.55 11.73 27.00
CA GLU A 179 7.58 10.71 27.00
C GLU A 179 8.49 10.80 25.77
N VAL A 180 7.90 10.95 24.58
CA VAL A 180 8.62 11.19 23.32
C VAL A 180 9.45 12.46 23.43
N ARG A 181 8.87 13.56 23.91
CA ARG A 181 9.60 14.84 24.08
C ARG A 181 10.81 14.68 25.02
N ARG A 182 10.62 14.03 26.17
CA ARG A 182 11.72 13.82 27.14
C ARG A 182 12.83 12.94 26.57
N ALA A 183 12.49 11.88 25.83
CA ALA A 183 13.47 11.00 25.21
C ALA A 183 14.28 11.72 24.12
N VAL A 184 13.64 12.57 23.32
CA VAL A 184 14.31 13.39 22.30
C VAL A 184 15.26 14.40 22.95
N LEU A 185 14.81 15.13 23.97
CA LEU A 185 15.67 16.06 24.71
C LEU A 185 16.86 15.37 25.41
N ALA A 186 16.68 14.11 25.82
CA ALA A 186 17.74 13.30 26.41
C ALA A 186 18.66 12.63 25.37
N GLY A 187 18.38 12.77 24.06
CA GLY A 187 19.14 12.12 23.00
C GLY A 187 18.97 10.60 22.92
N ARG A 188 17.89 10.05 23.50
CA ARG A 188 17.60 8.61 23.59
C ARG A 188 16.57 8.11 22.58
N ALA A 189 15.79 9.01 21.99
CA ALA A 189 14.77 8.65 21.02
C ALA A 189 15.35 8.27 19.66
N LEU A 190 14.72 7.29 19.00
CA LEU A 190 14.84 7.00 17.58
C LEU A 190 13.45 7.07 16.95
N PHE A 191 13.41 7.54 15.71
CA PHE A 191 12.23 7.58 14.87
C PHE A 191 12.40 6.61 13.70
N GLY A 192 11.28 6.08 13.21
CA GLY A 192 11.26 5.33 11.97
C GLY A 192 9.85 5.07 11.47
N THR A 193 9.75 4.78 10.17
CA THR A 193 8.63 4.02 9.63
C THR A 193 8.72 2.56 10.07
N VAL A 194 7.69 1.77 9.76
CA VAL A 194 7.58 0.40 10.27
C VAL A 194 8.74 -0.50 9.83
N ASP A 195 9.27 -0.33 8.61
CA ASP A 195 10.48 -1.02 8.16
C ASP A 195 11.67 -0.78 9.10
N SER A 196 11.88 0.48 9.50
CA SER A 196 13.01 0.85 10.36
C SER A 196 12.88 0.23 11.75
N TRP A 197 11.67 0.22 12.31
CA TRP A 197 11.36 -0.47 13.56
C TRP A 197 11.66 -1.98 13.47
N ILE A 198 11.15 -2.64 12.43
CA ILE A 198 11.35 -4.07 12.22
C ILE A 198 12.83 -4.42 12.01
N ILE A 199 13.53 -3.70 11.12
CA ILE A 199 14.96 -3.94 10.87
C ILE A 199 15.77 -3.73 12.15
N TRP A 200 15.52 -2.66 12.89
CA TRP A 200 16.20 -2.37 14.15
C TRP A 200 16.00 -3.50 15.17
N CYS A 201 14.76 -3.96 15.38
CA CYS A 201 14.46 -5.06 16.29
C CYS A 201 15.11 -6.37 15.85
N LEU A 202 14.93 -6.77 14.59
CA LEU A 202 15.39 -8.07 14.06
C LEU A 202 16.92 -8.19 14.01
N THR A 203 17.64 -7.08 13.93
CA THR A 203 19.11 -7.04 13.93
C THR A 203 19.74 -6.92 15.33
N GLY A 204 18.93 -6.81 16.38
CA GLY A 204 19.40 -6.87 17.77
C GLY A 204 18.87 -5.77 18.69
N GLY A 205 18.06 -4.83 18.19
CA GLY A 205 17.44 -3.79 19.01
C GLY A 205 18.46 -2.97 19.81
N LYS A 206 18.26 -2.87 21.13
CA LYS A 206 19.19 -2.16 22.02
C LYS A 206 20.59 -2.77 22.05
N ASP A 207 20.72 -4.04 21.67
CA ASP A 207 21.96 -4.82 21.68
C ASP A 207 22.69 -4.77 20.31
N GLY A 208 22.61 -3.63 19.63
CA GLY A 208 23.30 -3.37 18.35
C GLY A 208 22.41 -3.43 17.10
N GLY A 209 21.11 -3.18 17.25
CA GLY A 209 20.17 -3.06 16.14
C GLY A 209 20.55 -1.95 15.17
N VAL A 210 20.43 -2.26 13.87
CA VAL A 210 20.72 -1.34 12.77
C VAL A 210 19.53 -0.41 12.58
N HIS A 211 19.74 0.89 12.82
CA HIS A 211 18.72 1.91 12.63
C HIS A 211 18.81 2.48 11.21
N CYS A 212 18.09 1.86 10.27
CA CYS A 212 18.06 2.29 8.87
C CYS A 212 16.65 2.24 8.26
N THR A 213 16.48 2.85 7.10
CA THR A 213 15.27 2.79 6.25
C THR A 213 15.68 2.78 4.78
N ASP A 214 14.81 2.30 3.89
CA ASP A 214 15.07 2.38 2.45
C ASP A 214 14.58 3.70 1.84
N VAL A 215 15.09 4.04 0.65
CA VAL A 215 14.70 5.27 -0.07
C VAL A 215 13.21 5.35 -0.39
N SER A 216 12.52 4.23 -0.60
CA SER A 216 11.09 4.24 -0.91
C SER A 216 10.28 4.63 0.33
N ASN A 217 10.56 4.07 1.52
CA ASN A 217 9.95 4.50 2.77
C ASN A 217 10.36 5.92 3.18
N ALA A 218 11.65 6.27 3.05
CA ALA A 218 12.15 7.61 3.36
C ALA A 218 11.41 8.70 2.55
N SER A 219 11.13 8.43 1.27
CA SER A 219 10.39 9.36 0.40
C SER A 219 8.98 9.69 0.88
N ARG A 220 8.43 8.90 1.82
CA ARG A 220 7.08 9.06 2.37
C ARG A 220 7.01 9.87 3.66
N THR A 221 8.16 10.31 4.15
CA THR A 221 8.25 10.99 5.44
C THR A 221 7.97 12.48 5.39
N MET A 222 8.15 13.14 4.23
CA MET A 222 8.31 14.60 4.08
C MET A 222 9.55 15.21 4.75
N LEU A 223 10.51 14.40 5.20
CA LEU A 223 11.81 14.85 5.70
C LEU A 223 12.96 14.58 4.71
N PHE A 224 12.66 13.81 3.67
CA PHE A 224 13.60 13.31 2.67
C PHE A 224 13.53 14.13 1.38
N ASN A 225 14.68 14.51 0.84
CA ASN A 225 14.77 15.16 -0.46
C ASN A 225 14.93 14.11 -1.56
N ILE A 226 13.94 14.01 -2.44
CA ILE A 226 13.91 12.97 -3.48
C ILE A 226 14.97 13.19 -4.57
N HIS A 227 15.64 14.35 -4.64
CA HIS A 227 16.69 14.61 -5.63
C HIS A 227 18.07 14.25 -5.11
N THR A 228 18.36 14.61 -3.85
CA THR A 228 19.66 14.32 -3.22
C THR A 228 19.72 12.91 -2.63
N MET A 229 18.56 12.29 -2.38
CA MET A 229 18.42 11.01 -1.70
C MET A 229 18.94 11.03 -0.24
N GLU A 230 18.76 12.17 0.43
CA GLU A 230 19.23 12.43 1.79
C GLU A 230 18.12 13.09 2.64
N TRP A 231 18.28 13.04 3.96
CA TRP A 231 17.47 13.86 4.86
C TRP A 231 17.74 15.35 4.63
N ASP A 232 16.68 16.14 4.50
CA ASP A 232 16.77 17.57 4.19
C ASP A 232 16.73 18.40 5.46
N SER A 233 17.80 19.16 5.71
CA SER A 233 17.92 20.00 6.91
C SER A 233 16.91 21.14 6.98
N GLU A 234 16.44 21.65 5.83
CA GLU A 234 15.40 22.68 5.77
C GLU A 234 14.04 22.10 6.17
N LEU A 235 13.69 20.92 5.63
CA LEU A 235 12.48 20.20 5.99
C LEU A 235 12.48 19.85 7.48
N CYS A 236 13.58 19.27 7.98
CA CYS A 236 13.71 18.91 9.39
C CYS A 236 13.53 20.14 10.30
N ARG A 237 14.15 21.28 9.97
CA ARG A 237 13.97 22.54 10.71
C ARG A 237 12.53 23.05 10.65
N TYR A 238 11.88 22.96 9.50
CA TYR A 238 10.50 23.41 9.33
C TYR A 238 9.50 22.60 10.18
N PHE A 239 9.66 21.28 10.19
CA PHE A 239 8.87 20.38 11.03
C PHE A 239 9.39 20.31 12.48
N ASP A 240 10.47 21.03 12.81
CA ASP A 240 11.11 21.02 14.13
C ASP A 240 11.50 19.58 14.59
N VAL A 241 11.97 18.78 13.64
CA VAL A 241 12.43 17.40 13.83
C VAL A 241 13.96 17.39 13.93
N PRO A 242 14.55 16.91 15.03
CA PRO A 242 16.00 16.73 15.12
C PRO A 242 16.47 15.67 14.12
N MET A 243 17.58 15.90 13.42
CA MET A 243 18.09 14.92 12.45
C MET A 243 18.70 13.70 13.13
N GLU A 244 19.12 13.83 14.38
CA GLU A 244 19.81 12.82 15.18
C GLU A 244 18.93 11.62 15.53
N ILE A 245 17.61 11.75 15.41
CA ILE A 245 16.66 10.66 15.65
C ILE A 245 16.29 9.92 14.37
N LEU A 246 16.75 10.36 13.20
CA LEU A 246 16.38 9.79 11.91
C LEU A 246 17.26 8.59 11.55
N PRO A 247 16.71 7.55 10.88
CA PRO A 247 17.47 6.38 10.48
C PRO A 247 18.44 6.67 9.35
N ASP A 248 19.50 5.86 9.23
CA ASP A 248 20.36 5.88 8.06
C ASP A 248 19.57 5.48 6.80
N ILE A 249 19.68 6.29 5.74
CA ILE A 249 19.03 5.99 4.46
C ILE A 249 19.90 5.00 3.68
N ARG A 250 19.27 3.94 3.20
CA ARG A 250 19.91 2.88 2.42
C ARG A 250 19.16 2.59 1.13
N SER A 251 19.80 1.88 0.20
CA SER A 251 19.11 1.42 -1.00
C SER A 251 18.08 0.33 -0.66
N SER A 252 17.17 0.04 -1.59
CA SER A 252 16.12 -0.96 -1.41
C SER A 252 16.63 -2.41 -1.53
N SER A 253 17.89 -2.61 -1.94
CA SER A 253 18.52 -3.92 -2.14
C SER A 253 20.00 -3.86 -1.74
N GLU A 254 20.27 -4.10 -0.46
CA GLU A 254 21.61 -4.18 0.12
C GLU A 254 21.56 -4.89 1.47
N ILE A 255 22.64 -5.54 1.90
CA ILE A 255 22.67 -6.18 3.23
C ILE A 255 22.66 -5.11 4.33
N TYR A 256 21.53 -4.98 5.03
CA TYR A 256 21.35 -4.05 6.14
C TYR A 256 22.02 -4.55 7.41
N GLY A 257 21.82 -5.84 7.69
CA GLY A 257 22.29 -6.57 8.85
C GLY A 257 21.85 -8.03 8.78
N TYR A 258 21.94 -8.74 9.88
CA TYR A 258 21.60 -10.16 9.97
C TYR A 258 20.57 -10.37 11.07
N MET A 259 19.64 -11.29 10.84
CA MET A 259 18.69 -11.77 11.85
C MET A 259 19.46 -12.22 13.09
N LYS A 260 19.16 -11.63 14.25
CA LYS A 260 19.93 -11.87 15.49
C LYS A 260 19.56 -13.18 16.18
N CYS A 261 18.30 -13.59 16.11
CA CYS A 261 17.74 -14.72 16.84
C CYS A 261 16.62 -15.42 16.04
N GLY A 262 16.07 -16.50 16.59
CA GLY A 262 15.01 -17.31 15.98
C GLY A 262 15.54 -18.33 14.96
N SER A 263 14.63 -19.00 14.26
CA SER A 263 14.94 -20.04 13.26
C SER A 263 15.77 -19.52 12.08
N LEU A 264 15.80 -18.20 11.87
CA LEU A 264 16.54 -17.54 10.80
C LEU A 264 17.80 -16.82 11.29
N ALA A 265 18.29 -17.09 12.51
CA ALA A 265 19.49 -16.45 13.03
C ALA A 265 20.67 -16.56 12.04
N GLY A 266 21.31 -15.43 11.73
CA GLY A 266 22.42 -15.33 10.77
C GLY A 266 22.00 -15.16 9.30
N VAL A 267 20.72 -15.23 8.97
CA VAL A 267 20.23 -14.92 7.61
C VAL A 267 20.28 -13.39 7.39
N PRO A 268 20.79 -12.91 6.25
CA PRO A 268 20.86 -11.47 5.96
C PRO A 268 19.46 -10.89 5.73
N ILE A 269 19.23 -9.70 6.29
CA ILE A 269 18.12 -8.82 5.89
C ILE A 269 18.69 -7.91 4.81
N SER A 270 18.21 -8.07 3.57
CA SER A 270 18.86 -7.49 2.40
C SER A 270 17.94 -6.83 1.38
N GLY A 271 16.63 -6.81 1.62
CA GLY A 271 15.67 -6.08 0.80
C GLY A 271 14.70 -5.30 1.68
N CYS A 272 14.44 -4.04 1.33
CA CYS A 272 13.48 -3.20 2.03
C CYS A 272 12.78 -2.27 1.04
N LEU A 273 11.46 -2.33 0.97
CA LEU A 273 10.63 -1.54 0.07
C LEU A 273 9.30 -1.23 0.76
N GLY A 274 8.79 0.00 0.65
CA GLY A 274 7.40 0.28 1.03
C GLY A 274 6.43 -0.57 0.21
N ASP A 275 5.31 -0.99 0.80
CA ASP A 275 4.34 -1.94 0.20
C ASP A 275 4.01 -1.69 -1.29
N GLN A 276 3.66 -0.47 -1.65
CA GLN A 276 3.27 -0.16 -3.02
C GLN A 276 4.46 -0.19 -3.99
N SER A 277 5.65 0.19 -3.50
CA SER A 277 6.92 0.07 -4.24
C SER A 277 7.34 -1.40 -4.40
N ALA A 278 7.14 -2.21 -3.37
CA ALA A 278 7.38 -3.64 -3.43
C ALA A 278 6.46 -4.32 -4.44
N ALA A 279 5.15 -3.98 -4.45
CA ALA A 279 4.22 -4.49 -5.46
C ALA A 279 4.63 -4.08 -6.89
N LEU A 280 5.19 -2.89 -7.10
CA LEU A 280 5.74 -2.46 -8.39
C LEU A 280 6.92 -3.35 -8.83
N VAL A 281 7.85 -3.65 -7.92
CA VAL A 281 8.97 -4.57 -8.19
C VAL A 281 8.48 -5.99 -8.43
N GLY A 282 7.53 -6.49 -7.62
CA GLY A 282 6.97 -7.84 -7.74
C GLY A 282 6.14 -8.07 -9.00
N GLN A 283 5.52 -7.01 -9.53
CA GLN A 283 4.89 -7.00 -10.85
C GLN A 283 5.89 -6.83 -11.99
N THR A 284 7.19 -6.82 -11.68
CA THR A 284 8.29 -6.65 -12.65
C THR A 284 8.21 -5.36 -13.45
N CYS A 285 7.58 -4.32 -12.88
CA CYS A 285 7.44 -3.00 -13.48
C CYS A 285 8.75 -2.19 -13.34
N LEU A 286 9.84 -2.74 -13.87
CA LEU A 286 11.22 -2.25 -13.73
C LEU A 286 11.63 -1.26 -14.83
N GLN A 287 10.81 -1.11 -15.87
CA GLN A 287 11.04 -0.22 -17.00
C GLN A 287 10.11 0.99 -16.96
N GLU A 288 10.60 2.11 -17.49
CA GLU A 288 9.83 3.35 -17.60
C GLU A 288 8.52 3.12 -18.36
N GLY A 289 7.42 3.68 -17.83
CA GLY A 289 6.08 3.54 -18.40
C GLY A 289 5.31 2.30 -17.95
N GLN A 290 5.94 1.32 -17.30
CA GLN A 290 5.23 0.21 -16.68
C GLN A 290 4.52 0.68 -15.39
N ALA A 291 3.33 0.13 -15.13
CA ALA A 291 2.52 0.56 -14.00
C ALA A 291 1.70 -0.59 -13.43
N LYS A 292 1.51 -0.56 -12.11
CA LYS A 292 0.64 -1.50 -11.40
C LYS A 292 -0.44 -0.79 -10.63
N ASN A 293 -1.61 -1.41 -10.51
CA ASN A 293 -2.68 -0.98 -9.61
C ASN A 293 -3.01 -2.08 -8.59
N THR A 294 -2.89 -1.76 -7.30
CA THR A 294 -3.24 -2.66 -6.21
C THR A 294 -4.69 -2.38 -5.78
N TYR A 295 -5.60 -3.35 -5.91
CA TYR A 295 -7.00 -3.25 -5.49
C TYR A 295 -7.21 -3.91 -4.12
N GLY A 296 -7.10 -3.10 -3.07
CA GLY A 296 -7.44 -3.47 -1.70
C GLY A 296 -8.68 -2.72 -1.24
N THR A 297 -8.66 -2.26 0.02
CA THR A 297 -9.74 -1.43 0.53
C THR A 297 -9.86 -0.09 -0.24
N GLY A 298 -8.73 0.49 -0.61
CA GLY A 298 -8.58 1.49 -1.66
C GLY A 298 -7.77 0.94 -2.84
N CYS A 299 -7.51 1.77 -3.85
CA CYS A 299 -6.58 1.47 -4.94
C CYS A 299 -5.34 2.34 -4.89
N PHE A 300 -4.20 1.77 -5.23
CA PHE A 300 -2.93 2.49 -5.37
C PHE A 300 -2.29 2.15 -6.71
N LEU A 301 -2.33 3.12 -7.62
CA LEU A 301 -1.71 3.04 -8.94
C LEU A 301 -0.34 3.68 -8.87
N LEU A 302 0.70 2.93 -9.21
CA LEU A 302 2.07 3.42 -9.34
C LEU A 302 2.56 3.19 -10.76
N ARG A 303 3.16 4.22 -11.35
CA ARG A 303 3.80 4.17 -12.66
C ARG A 303 5.27 4.49 -12.54
N ASN A 304 6.13 3.61 -13.02
CA ASN A 304 7.57 3.82 -13.10
C ASN A 304 7.89 4.95 -14.10
N THR A 305 8.64 5.96 -13.66
CA THR A 305 9.07 7.10 -14.49
C THR A 305 10.57 7.11 -14.77
N GLY A 306 11.24 5.97 -14.59
CA GLY A 306 12.67 5.83 -14.79
C GLY A 306 13.49 6.62 -13.76
N THR A 307 14.66 7.10 -14.17
CA THR A 307 15.64 7.75 -13.28
C THR A 307 15.41 9.26 -13.11
N LYS A 308 14.32 9.79 -13.67
CA LYS A 308 13.96 11.20 -13.56
C LYS A 308 12.64 11.34 -12.80
N PRO A 309 12.57 12.19 -11.76
CA PRO A 309 11.30 12.46 -11.09
C PRO A 309 10.39 13.26 -12.03
N VAL A 310 9.15 12.80 -12.21
CA VAL A 310 8.10 13.55 -12.89
C VAL A 310 7.25 14.25 -11.83
N MET A 311 7.29 15.58 -11.83
CA MET A 311 6.50 16.40 -10.91
C MET A 311 5.07 16.53 -11.43
N SER A 312 4.08 16.14 -10.62
CA SER A 312 2.69 16.19 -11.03
C SER A 312 2.08 17.59 -10.91
N ASP A 313 1.31 18.01 -11.92
CA ASP A 313 0.40 19.17 -11.84
C ASP A 313 -1.07 18.76 -11.66
N HIS A 314 -1.35 17.46 -11.75
CA HIS A 314 -2.70 16.88 -11.71
C HIS A 314 -3.04 16.17 -10.38
N GLY A 315 -2.41 16.62 -9.29
CA GLY A 315 -2.74 16.15 -7.93
C GLY A 315 -2.19 14.77 -7.57
N LEU A 316 -1.28 14.20 -8.37
CA LEU A 316 -0.55 12.98 -8.04
C LEU A 316 0.65 13.26 -7.15
N LEU A 317 1.17 12.19 -6.56
CA LEU A 317 2.41 12.19 -5.79
C LEU A 317 3.58 11.81 -6.70
N THR A 318 4.71 12.47 -6.51
CA THR A 318 6.00 12.04 -7.05
C THR A 318 6.73 11.32 -5.92
N THR A 319 7.23 10.11 -6.16
CA THR A 319 7.84 9.29 -5.11
C THR A 319 9.05 8.53 -5.65
N VAL A 320 9.90 8.04 -4.75
CA VAL A 320 10.92 7.07 -5.12
C VAL A 320 10.26 5.70 -5.26
N ALA A 321 10.40 5.07 -6.42
CA ALA A 321 9.90 3.72 -6.66
C ALA A 321 10.79 2.72 -5.93
N TYR A 322 12.09 2.72 -6.24
CA TYR A 322 13.08 1.81 -5.67
C TYR A 322 14.50 2.29 -5.98
N LYS A 323 15.49 1.76 -5.25
CA LYS A 323 16.91 1.83 -5.62
C LYS A 323 17.54 0.47 -5.41
N LEU A 324 17.77 -0.29 -6.48
CA LEU A 324 18.20 -1.69 -6.42
C LEU A 324 19.73 -1.82 -6.31
N GLY A 325 20.27 -1.34 -5.19
CA GLY A 325 21.71 -1.35 -4.90
C GLY A 325 22.26 0.03 -4.55
N LYS A 326 23.29 0.05 -3.70
CA LYS A 326 23.92 1.29 -3.21
C LYS A 326 24.37 2.23 -4.35
N ASP A 327 24.99 1.65 -5.37
CA ASP A 327 25.57 2.36 -6.52
C ASP A 327 24.62 2.42 -7.72
N ALA A 328 23.44 1.81 -7.63
CA ALA A 328 22.43 1.85 -8.68
C ALA A 328 21.71 3.21 -8.69
N PRO A 329 21.25 3.70 -9.86
CA PRO A 329 20.40 4.88 -9.89
C PRO A 329 19.08 4.59 -9.18
N ALA A 330 18.52 5.61 -8.53
CA ALA A 330 17.16 5.53 -8.04
C ALA A 330 16.18 5.63 -9.20
N CYS A 331 15.12 4.84 -9.14
CA CYS A 331 13.96 4.96 -10.02
C CYS A 331 12.81 5.63 -9.29
N TYR A 332 12.04 6.42 -10.00
CA TYR A 332 10.91 7.19 -9.48
C TYR A 332 9.59 6.63 -9.96
N ALA A 333 8.52 7.05 -9.30
CA ALA A 333 7.17 6.79 -9.72
C ALA A 333 6.25 8.00 -9.56
N LEU A 334 5.24 8.05 -10.42
CA LEU A 334 4.00 8.75 -10.12
C LEU A 334 3.07 7.81 -9.37
N GLU A 335 2.45 8.32 -8.32
CA GLU A 335 1.50 7.57 -7.51
C GLU A 335 0.17 8.34 -7.40
N GLY A 336 -0.92 7.62 -7.65
CA GLY A 336 -2.26 8.09 -7.36
C GLY A 336 -3.03 7.06 -6.56
N SER A 337 -3.94 7.55 -5.72
CA SER A 337 -4.73 6.72 -4.82
C SER A 337 -6.22 6.98 -4.97
N VAL A 338 -6.99 5.90 -4.88
CA VAL A 338 -8.44 5.90 -4.77
C VAL A 338 -8.77 5.40 -3.38
N ALA A 339 -9.33 6.24 -2.52
CA ALA A 339 -9.55 5.84 -1.13
C ALA A 339 -10.61 4.74 -0.97
N ILE A 340 -11.64 4.74 -1.82
CA ILE A 340 -12.79 3.84 -1.69
C ILE A 340 -12.88 2.92 -2.92
N ALA A 341 -12.42 1.68 -2.73
CA ALA A 341 -12.52 0.59 -3.70
C ALA A 341 -13.18 -0.64 -3.04
N GLY A 342 -12.41 -1.53 -2.41
CA GLY A 342 -12.95 -2.67 -1.66
C GLY A 342 -13.86 -2.25 -0.49
N ALA A 343 -13.58 -1.08 0.10
CA ALA A 343 -14.46 -0.44 1.09
C ALA A 343 -15.90 -0.25 0.59
N MET A 344 -16.08 -0.03 -0.71
CA MET A 344 -17.40 0.13 -1.32
C MET A 344 -18.19 -1.17 -1.28
N VAL A 345 -17.54 -2.29 -1.60
CA VAL A 345 -18.14 -3.63 -1.53
C VAL A 345 -18.49 -3.97 -0.08
N GLN A 346 -17.60 -3.65 0.86
CA GLN A 346 -17.84 -3.86 2.28
C GLN A 346 -19.01 -3.02 2.79
N TRP A 347 -19.11 -1.75 2.38
CA TRP A 347 -20.22 -0.87 2.72
C TRP A 347 -21.56 -1.38 2.15
N LEU A 348 -21.56 -1.88 0.90
CA LEU A 348 -22.75 -2.50 0.30
C LEU A 348 -23.21 -3.74 1.08
N LYS A 349 -22.28 -4.48 1.69
CA LYS A 349 -22.54 -5.64 2.54
C LYS A 349 -23.07 -5.23 3.91
N ASP A 350 -22.26 -4.48 4.66
CA ASP A 350 -22.49 -4.22 6.09
C ASP A 350 -23.58 -3.17 6.33
N ASN A 351 -23.62 -2.13 5.49
CA ASN A 351 -24.50 -0.98 5.72
C ASN A 351 -25.79 -1.06 4.91
N MET A 352 -25.73 -1.54 3.67
CA MET A 352 -26.88 -1.58 2.78
C MET A 352 -27.55 -2.95 2.65
N GLY A 353 -26.88 -4.02 3.08
CA GLY A 353 -27.40 -5.39 2.95
C GLY A 353 -27.70 -5.82 1.50
N ILE A 354 -27.04 -5.19 0.51
CA ILE A 354 -27.24 -5.49 -0.91
C ILE A 354 -26.65 -6.86 -1.28
N VAL A 355 -25.53 -7.20 -0.66
CA VAL A 355 -24.84 -8.49 -0.72
C VAL A 355 -24.61 -9.03 0.69
N LYS A 356 -24.48 -10.35 0.84
CA LYS A 356 -24.17 -11.04 2.09
C LYS A 356 -22.68 -11.32 2.27
N SER A 357 -21.95 -11.41 1.16
CA SER A 357 -20.49 -11.58 1.14
C SER A 357 -19.88 -10.71 0.04
N SER A 358 -18.60 -10.39 0.18
CA SER A 358 -17.87 -9.64 -0.85
C SER A 358 -17.78 -10.39 -2.19
N SER A 359 -17.83 -11.73 -2.17
CA SER A 359 -17.85 -12.56 -3.38
C SER A 359 -19.19 -12.54 -4.13
N GLU A 360 -20.32 -12.30 -3.44
CA GLU A 360 -21.64 -12.26 -4.06
C GLU A 360 -21.80 -11.09 -5.04
N ILE A 361 -21.04 -10.00 -4.85
CA ILE A 361 -21.15 -8.81 -5.71
C ILE A 361 -20.88 -9.12 -7.18
N GLU A 362 -19.95 -10.04 -7.47
CA GLU A 362 -19.62 -10.42 -8.85
C GLU A 362 -20.81 -11.09 -9.53
N SER A 363 -21.40 -12.11 -8.91
CA SER A 363 -22.57 -12.80 -9.45
C SER A 363 -23.77 -11.87 -9.57
N LEU A 364 -23.97 -11.00 -8.58
CA LEU A 364 -25.09 -10.06 -8.56
C LEU A 364 -24.96 -8.99 -9.66
N ALA A 365 -23.76 -8.44 -9.86
CA ALA A 365 -23.47 -7.50 -10.94
C ALA A 365 -23.54 -8.18 -12.32
N ALA A 366 -22.96 -9.37 -12.47
CA ALA A 366 -22.99 -10.13 -13.72
C ALA A 366 -24.41 -10.45 -14.18
N ALA A 367 -25.33 -10.72 -13.24
CA ALA A 367 -26.75 -10.93 -13.56
C ALA A 367 -27.43 -9.69 -14.15
N ALA A 368 -26.97 -8.47 -13.84
CA ALA A 368 -27.46 -7.25 -14.48
C ALA A 368 -26.81 -7.00 -15.85
N GLY A 369 -25.51 -7.32 -15.98
CA GLY A 369 -24.73 -7.09 -17.21
C GLY A 369 -24.49 -5.61 -17.57
N THR A 370 -25.12 -4.67 -16.87
CA THR A 370 -24.99 -3.23 -17.07
C THR A 370 -25.40 -2.48 -15.81
N SER A 371 -24.91 -1.25 -15.64
CA SER A 371 -25.43 -0.30 -14.65
C SER A 371 -26.76 0.34 -15.06
N TYR A 372 -27.21 0.15 -16.31
CA TYR A 372 -28.41 0.76 -16.89
C TYR A 372 -28.45 2.29 -16.73
N GLY A 373 -27.28 2.94 -16.81
CA GLY A 373 -27.11 4.38 -16.64
C GLY A 373 -27.08 4.87 -15.19
N CYS A 374 -27.09 3.96 -14.22
CA CYS A 374 -26.83 4.27 -12.81
C CYS A 374 -25.35 4.54 -12.56
N TYR A 375 -25.03 5.61 -11.84
CA TYR A 375 -23.66 5.92 -11.42
C TYR A 375 -23.61 6.06 -9.91
N PHE A 376 -22.59 5.45 -9.30
CA PHE A 376 -22.35 5.52 -7.87
C PHE A 376 -20.98 6.15 -7.61
N VAL A 377 -20.96 7.41 -7.18
CA VAL A 377 -19.72 8.08 -6.74
C VAL A 377 -19.47 7.75 -5.26
N PRO A 378 -18.41 7.02 -4.88
CA PRO A 378 -18.21 6.54 -3.52
C PRO A 378 -17.39 7.51 -2.65
N ALA A 379 -17.73 8.79 -2.66
CA ALA A 379 -17.02 9.83 -1.91
C ALA A 379 -17.40 9.88 -0.41
N PHE A 380 -17.30 8.76 0.31
CA PHE A 380 -17.74 8.66 1.71
C PHE A 380 -16.97 9.59 2.67
N SER A 381 -15.72 9.88 2.35
CA SER A 381 -14.82 10.78 3.09
C SER A 381 -14.27 11.90 2.21
N GLY A 382 -14.99 12.27 1.15
CA GLY A 382 -14.50 13.18 0.10
C GLY A 382 -13.87 12.44 -1.09
N LEU A 383 -13.46 13.21 -2.10
CA LEU A 383 -12.72 12.71 -3.26
C LEU A 383 -11.22 12.98 -3.12
N TYR A 384 -10.41 12.00 -3.45
CA TYR A 384 -8.94 12.08 -3.42
C TYR A 384 -8.41 12.54 -4.79
N ALA A 385 -7.20 12.13 -5.17
CA ALA A 385 -6.67 12.41 -6.49
C ALA A 385 -7.67 11.96 -7.60
N PRO A 386 -7.80 12.72 -8.69
CA PRO A 386 -7.13 14.00 -8.97
C PRO A 386 -7.83 15.23 -8.35
N TYR A 387 -9.01 15.07 -7.73
CA TYR A 387 -9.88 16.18 -7.35
C TYR A 387 -9.54 16.87 -6.02
N TRP A 388 -9.12 16.11 -5.01
CA TRP A 388 -8.85 16.59 -3.65
C TRP A 388 -9.98 17.45 -3.05
N GLU A 389 -11.22 16.95 -3.15
CA GLU A 389 -12.43 17.66 -2.72
C GLU A 389 -13.02 17.05 -1.43
N PRO A 390 -12.66 17.59 -0.25
CA PRO A 390 -13.12 17.04 1.04
C PRO A 390 -14.62 17.26 1.29
N SER A 391 -15.25 18.24 0.62
CA SER A 391 -16.70 18.48 0.74
C SER A 391 -17.55 17.47 -0.02
N ALA A 392 -16.95 16.65 -0.89
CA ALA A 392 -17.68 15.69 -1.69
C ALA A 392 -18.32 14.62 -0.80
N ARG A 393 -19.51 14.15 -1.21
CA ARG A 393 -20.22 13.04 -0.53
C ARG A 393 -20.66 11.98 -1.51
N GLY A 394 -20.84 10.77 -0.99
CA GLY A 394 -21.30 9.64 -1.79
C GLY A 394 -22.67 9.91 -2.42
N ILE A 395 -22.79 9.70 -3.73
CA ILE A 395 -24.07 9.86 -4.44
C ILE A 395 -24.35 8.65 -5.32
N ILE A 396 -25.64 8.33 -5.47
CA ILE A 396 -26.15 7.40 -6.47
C ILE A 396 -27.11 8.18 -7.35
N CYS A 397 -26.89 8.20 -8.67
CA CYS A 397 -27.70 8.96 -9.61
C CYS A 397 -27.99 8.18 -10.89
N GLY A 398 -28.94 8.66 -11.69
CA GLY A 398 -29.39 7.96 -12.91
C GLY A 398 -30.37 6.80 -12.64
N LEU A 399 -31.05 6.81 -11.49
CA LEU A 399 -32.04 5.80 -11.13
C LEU A 399 -33.31 5.93 -11.98
N THR A 400 -33.83 4.80 -12.44
CA THR A 400 -35.13 4.67 -13.12
C THR A 400 -35.99 3.61 -12.44
N GLN A 401 -37.25 3.44 -12.86
CA GLN A 401 -38.13 2.38 -12.34
C GLN A 401 -37.60 0.95 -12.57
N PHE A 402 -36.65 0.77 -13.50
CA PHE A 402 -36.02 -0.52 -13.78
C PHE A 402 -34.79 -0.80 -12.91
N THR A 403 -34.26 0.22 -12.22
CA THR A 403 -33.05 0.07 -11.41
C THR A 403 -33.33 -0.80 -10.18
N ASN A 404 -32.41 -1.71 -9.90
CA ASN A 404 -32.51 -2.65 -8.78
C ASN A 404 -31.11 -2.87 -8.16
N LYS A 405 -31.04 -3.68 -7.10
CA LYS A 405 -29.78 -3.93 -6.37
C LYS A 405 -28.65 -4.50 -7.24
N SER A 406 -28.96 -5.24 -8.31
CA SER A 406 -27.96 -5.79 -9.23
C SER A 406 -27.30 -4.70 -10.07
N HIS A 407 -28.07 -3.72 -10.53
CA HIS A 407 -27.54 -2.55 -11.23
C HIS A 407 -26.67 -1.69 -10.30
N LEU A 408 -27.02 -1.57 -9.02
CA LEU A 408 -26.20 -0.87 -8.02
C LEU A 408 -24.87 -1.59 -7.76
N ALA A 409 -24.90 -2.92 -7.66
CA ALA A 409 -23.69 -3.74 -7.54
C ALA A 409 -22.78 -3.57 -8.77
N PHE A 410 -23.35 -3.54 -9.98
CA PHE A 410 -22.60 -3.28 -11.20
C PHE A 410 -22.00 -1.87 -11.21
N ALA A 411 -22.82 -0.85 -10.93
CA ALA A 411 -22.37 0.55 -10.86
C ALA A 411 -21.27 0.76 -9.81
N ALA A 412 -21.26 -0.04 -8.74
CA ALA A 412 -20.22 0.00 -7.74
C ALA A 412 -18.86 -0.51 -8.26
N LEU A 413 -18.85 -1.65 -8.97
CA LEU A 413 -17.63 -2.13 -9.62
C LEU A 413 -17.16 -1.14 -10.72
N GLU A 414 -18.09 -0.62 -11.51
CA GLU A 414 -17.81 0.36 -12.56
C GLU A 414 -17.21 1.67 -12.00
N ALA A 415 -17.68 2.12 -10.82
CA ALA A 415 -17.15 3.29 -10.14
C ALA A 415 -15.68 3.15 -9.72
N VAL A 416 -15.26 1.96 -9.28
CA VAL A 416 -13.85 1.68 -9.02
C VAL A 416 -13.05 1.81 -10.31
N CYS A 417 -13.57 1.29 -11.43
CA CYS A 417 -12.90 1.39 -12.72
C CYS A 417 -12.76 2.83 -13.23
N PHE A 418 -13.79 3.65 -13.04
CA PHE A 418 -13.73 5.07 -13.41
C PHE A 418 -12.75 5.86 -12.57
N GLN A 419 -12.71 5.65 -11.25
CA GLN A 419 -11.73 6.32 -10.38
C GLN A 419 -10.30 5.92 -10.77
N THR A 420 -10.04 4.63 -11.03
CA THR A 420 -8.74 4.19 -11.57
C THR A 420 -8.40 4.90 -12.87
N ARG A 421 -9.36 5.03 -13.78
CA ARG A 421 -9.17 5.74 -15.05
C ARG A 421 -8.83 7.21 -14.87
N GLU A 422 -9.44 7.91 -13.92
CA GLU A 422 -9.10 9.30 -13.61
C GLU A 422 -7.64 9.47 -13.20
N ILE A 423 -7.10 8.51 -12.42
CA ILE A 423 -5.68 8.48 -12.08
C ILE A 423 -4.81 8.19 -13.30
N VAL A 424 -5.19 7.23 -14.14
CA VAL A 424 -4.45 6.91 -15.38
C VAL A 424 -4.40 8.13 -16.31
N ASP A 425 -5.52 8.83 -16.49
CA ASP A 425 -5.60 10.04 -17.31
C ASP A 425 -4.69 11.15 -16.76
N ALA A 426 -4.66 11.33 -15.43
CA ALA A 426 -3.75 12.27 -14.77
C ALA A 426 -2.28 11.88 -14.97
N MET A 427 -1.94 10.60 -14.84
CA MET A 427 -0.58 10.10 -15.06
C MET A 427 -0.12 10.31 -16.51
N ASN A 428 -1.00 10.08 -17.47
CA ASN A 428 -0.70 10.29 -18.89
C ASN A 428 -0.45 11.77 -19.20
N GLN A 429 -1.20 12.68 -18.56
CA GLN A 429 -0.99 14.12 -18.69
C GLN A 429 0.33 14.57 -18.07
N ASP A 430 0.68 14.07 -16.89
CA ASP A 430 1.94 14.43 -16.20
C ASP A 430 3.18 13.82 -16.88
N SER A 431 3.09 12.59 -17.40
CA SER A 431 4.24 11.90 -18.00
C SER A 431 4.41 12.15 -19.51
N GLY A 432 3.40 12.70 -20.18
CA GLY A 432 3.38 12.93 -21.63
C GLY A 432 3.35 11.67 -22.51
N VAL A 433 3.19 10.48 -21.93
CA VAL A 433 3.21 9.19 -22.65
C VAL A 433 2.05 8.33 -22.15
N PRO A 434 1.19 7.78 -23.03
CA PRO A 434 0.06 6.94 -22.61
C PRO A 434 0.53 5.62 -22.00
N LEU A 435 -0.15 5.19 -20.94
CA LEU A 435 -0.02 3.84 -20.40
C LEU A 435 -0.58 2.82 -21.40
N MET A 436 0.20 1.78 -21.70
CA MET A 436 -0.14 0.79 -22.75
C MET A 436 -0.78 -0.48 -22.21
N GLN A 437 -0.53 -0.81 -20.95
CA GLN A 437 -1.09 -1.95 -20.23
C GLN A 437 -1.01 -1.69 -18.73
N MET A 438 -1.85 -2.36 -17.95
CA MET A 438 -1.86 -2.21 -16.49
C MET A 438 -1.72 -3.57 -15.81
N GLN A 439 -0.66 -3.72 -15.00
CA GLN A 439 -0.54 -4.83 -14.06
C GLN A 439 -1.48 -4.61 -12.87
N VAL A 440 -2.10 -5.66 -12.36
CA VAL A 440 -3.04 -5.55 -11.22
C VAL A 440 -2.80 -6.63 -10.19
N ASP A 441 -2.98 -6.29 -8.91
CA ASP A 441 -2.90 -7.21 -7.78
C ASP A 441 -3.88 -6.78 -6.66
N GLY A 442 -3.95 -7.56 -5.58
CA GLY A 442 -4.85 -7.31 -4.45
C GLY A 442 -6.18 -8.06 -4.54
N GLY A 443 -6.89 -8.13 -3.42
CA GLY A 443 -8.01 -9.04 -3.21
C GLY A 443 -9.18 -8.87 -4.21
N MET A 444 -9.47 -7.64 -4.66
CA MET A 444 -10.56 -7.44 -5.62
C MET A 444 -10.23 -7.98 -7.01
N THR A 445 -8.96 -8.22 -7.34
CA THR A 445 -8.58 -8.74 -8.68
C THR A 445 -9.08 -10.17 -8.90
N SER A 446 -9.49 -10.88 -7.85
CA SER A 446 -10.19 -12.16 -7.96
C SER A 446 -11.51 -12.05 -8.75
N ASN A 447 -12.17 -10.89 -8.69
CA ASN A 447 -13.41 -10.58 -9.41
C ASN A 447 -13.12 -10.36 -10.90
N ARG A 448 -13.49 -11.33 -11.74
CA ARG A 448 -13.19 -11.31 -13.19
C ARG A 448 -13.99 -10.22 -13.90
N LEU A 449 -15.22 -9.97 -13.47
CA LEU A 449 -16.05 -8.89 -14.02
C LEU A 449 -15.39 -7.53 -13.80
N LEU A 450 -14.86 -7.26 -12.61
CA LEU A 450 -14.12 -6.01 -12.33
C LEU A 450 -12.90 -5.87 -13.24
N MET A 451 -12.12 -6.95 -13.43
CA MET A 451 -10.94 -6.92 -14.31
C MET A 451 -11.32 -6.67 -15.76
N GLN A 452 -12.40 -7.28 -16.25
CA GLN A 452 -12.92 -7.04 -17.59
C GLN A 452 -13.43 -5.59 -17.73
N LEU A 453 -14.21 -5.09 -16.78
CA LEU A 453 -14.68 -3.70 -16.77
C LEU A 453 -13.53 -2.72 -16.76
N GLN A 454 -12.46 -3.01 -16.02
CA GLN A 454 -11.29 -2.14 -15.97
C GLN A 454 -10.58 -2.09 -17.33
N ALA A 455 -10.40 -3.23 -18.01
CA ALA A 455 -9.82 -3.28 -19.35
C ALA A 455 -10.70 -2.53 -20.36
N ASP A 456 -12.02 -2.70 -20.27
CA ASP A 456 -13.02 -2.03 -21.11
C ASP A 456 -12.97 -0.50 -20.93
N ILE A 457 -13.05 -0.01 -19.69
CA ILE A 457 -13.05 1.42 -19.36
C ILE A 457 -11.73 2.09 -19.69
N LEU A 458 -10.59 1.41 -19.54
CA LEU A 458 -9.30 1.96 -19.95
C LEU A 458 -9.01 1.80 -21.45
N CYS A 459 -9.74 0.93 -22.14
CA CYS A 459 -9.44 0.51 -23.51
C CYS A 459 -8.00 0.03 -23.69
N MET A 460 -7.45 -0.63 -22.67
CA MET A 460 -6.10 -1.21 -22.70
C MET A 460 -6.08 -2.55 -21.96
N PRO A 461 -5.11 -3.44 -22.24
CA PRO A 461 -5.04 -4.72 -21.57
C PRO A 461 -4.76 -4.58 -20.07
N VAL A 462 -5.47 -5.38 -19.28
CA VAL A 462 -5.24 -5.57 -17.84
C VAL A 462 -4.63 -6.94 -17.61
N VAL A 463 -3.51 -7.00 -16.89
CA VAL A 463 -2.73 -8.22 -16.67
C VAL A 463 -2.74 -8.56 -15.19
N ARG A 464 -3.35 -9.69 -14.85
CA ARG A 464 -3.44 -10.21 -13.48
C ARG A 464 -2.49 -11.40 -13.32
N PRO A 465 -1.49 -11.35 -12.44
CA PRO A 465 -0.65 -12.51 -12.16
C PRO A 465 -1.48 -13.61 -11.49
N LEU A 466 -1.16 -14.88 -11.75
CA LEU A 466 -1.81 -16.02 -11.08
C LEU A 466 -1.42 -16.08 -9.60
N MET A 467 -0.19 -15.68 -9.27
CA MET A 467 0.28 -15.49 -7.90
C MET A 467 -0.10 -14.07 -7.45
N SER A 468 -0.98 -13.97 -6.46
CA SER A 468 -1.59 -12.68 -6.04
C SER A 468 -0.74 -11.85 -5.07
N GLU A 469 0.32 -12.43 -4.50
CA GLU A 469 1.16 -11.87 -3.44
C GLU A 469 2.38 -11.08 -3.99
N THR A 470 2.13 -10.17 -4.93
CA THR A 470 3.19 -9.41 -5.62
C THR A 470 3.98 -8.49 -4.69
N THR A 471 3.34 -7.96 -3.65
CA THR A 471 4.00 -7.12 -2.63
C THR A 471 5.13 -7.86 -1.93
N SER A 472 4.85 -9.03 -1.36
CA SER A 472 5.87 -9.88 -0.70
C SER A 472 6.92 -10.35 -1.70
N LEU A 473 6.50 -10.72 -2.91
CA LEU A 473 7.41 -11.15 -3.96
C LEU A 473 8.43 -10.04 -4.26
N GLY A 474 8.02 -8.77 -4.42
CA GLY A 474 8.94 -7.68 -4.71
C GLY A 474 10.00 -7.45 -3.62
N ALA A 475 9.64 -7.62 -2.36
CA ALA A 475 10.59 -7.58 -1.25
C ALA A 475 11.58 -8.76 -1.29
N ALA A 476 11.10 -9.97 -1.59
CA ALA A 476 11.95 -11.15 -1.80
C ALA A 476 12.90 -10.97 -3.00
N MET A 477 12.41 -10.44 -4.11
CA MET A 477 13.20 -10.15 -5.31
C MET A 477 14.33 -9.16 -4.99
N ALA A 478 14.02 -8.07 -4.29
CA ALA A 478 15.02 -7.09 -3.87
C ALA A 478 16.04 -7.68 -2.90
N ALA A 479 15.59 -8.49 -1.93
CA ALA A 479 16.48 -9.16 -0.99
C ALA A 479 17.42 -10.16 -1.68
N GLY A 480 16.88 -10.95 -2.61
CA GLY A 480 17.61 -11.95 -3.36
C GLY A 480 18.59 -11.36 -4.37
N ALA A 481 18.31 -10.16 -4.89
CA ALA A 481 19.16 -9.44 -5.83
C ALA A 481 20.29 -8.63 -5.15
N ALA A 482 20.29 -8.54 -3.82
CA ALA A 482 21.29 -7.78 -3.11
C ALA A 482 22.70 -8.38 -3.32
N LYS A 483 23.69 -7.50 -3.54
CA LYS A 483 25.09 -7.89 -3.68
C LYS A 483 25.56 -8.68 -2.45
N GLY A 484 26.08 -9.89 -2.66
CA GLY A 484 26.48 -10.83 -1.61
C GLY A 484 25.44 -11.90 -1.30
N VAL A 485 24.20 -11.74 -1.78
CA VAL A 485 23.16 -12.77 -1.79
C VAL A 485 23.07 -13.38 -3.19
N ASP A 486 22.86 -12.54 -4.22
CA ASP A 486 22.99 -12.87 -5.66
C ASP A 486 22.21 -14.12 -6.11
N VAL A 487 21.02 -14.34 -5.53
CA VAL A 487 20.12 -15.48 -5.84
C VAL A 487 19.00 -15.10 -6.80
N TRP A 488 18.79 -13.80 -7.02
CA TRP A 488 17.78 -13.26 -7.93
C TRP A 488 18.42 -12.31 -8.93
N ASN A 489 18.02 -12.39 -10.20
CA ASN A 489 18.45 -11.46 -11.23
C ASN A 489 17.30 -10.51 -11.62
N LEU A 490 17.46 -9.22 -11.33
CA LEU A 490 16.49 -8.17 -11.66
C LEU A 490 16.81 -7.44 -12.97
N SER A 491 17.79 -7.91 -13.74
CA SER A 491 18.05 -7.41 -15.09
C SER A 491 16.83 -7.65 -15.99
N PRO A 492 16.43 -6.67 -16.83
CA PRO A 492 15.31 -6.83 -17.76
C PRO A 492 15.35 -8.10 -18.63
N ASP A 493 16.55 -8.60 -18.95
CA ASP A 493 16.75 -9.77 -19.81
C ASP A 493 16.52 -11.12 -19.10
N HIS A 494 16.44 -11.12 -17.76
CA HIS A 494 16.41 -12.33 -16.93
C HIS A 494 15.20 -12.38 -15.99
N VAL A 495 14.20 -11.55 -16.24
CA VAL A 495 12.97 -11.52 -15.43
C VAL A 495 12.25 -12.86 -15.58
N VAL A 496 12.12 -13.59 -14.47
CA VAL A 496 11.39 -14.85 -14.41
C VAL A 496 9.95 -14.61 -14.87
N PRO A 497 9.43 -15.35 -15.86
CA PRO A 497 8.07 -15.15 -16.35
C PRO A 497 7.05 -15.45 -15.25
N VAL A 498 6.31 -14.43 -14.80
CA VAL A 498 5.17 -14.62 -13.90
C VAL A 498 3.96 -15.03 -14.76
N THR A 499 3.45 -16.24 -14.53
CA THR A 499 2.23 -16.69 -15.21
C THR A 499 1.08 -15.74 -14.90
N SER A 500 0.38 -15.27 -15.93
CA SER A 500 -0.65 -14.25 -15.81
C SER A 500 -1.84 -14.52 -16.72
N GLU A 501 -2.98 -13.97 -16.32
CA GLU A 501 -4.18 -13.86 -17.14
C GLU A 501 -4.30 -12.44 -17.68
N LYS A 502 -4.66 -12.33 -18.97
CA LYS A 502 -4.80 -11.06 -19.67
C LYS A 502 -6.24 -10.81 -20.08
N PHE A 503 -6.80 -9.71 -19.61
CA PHE A 503 -8.12 -9.21 -19.98
C PHE A 503 -7.95 -8.18 -21.10
N GLN A 504 -8.55 -8.48 -22.26
CA GLN A 504 -8.54 -7.59 -23.42
C GLN A 504 -9.80 -6.73 -23.41
N PRO A 505 -9.73 -5.46 -23.84
CA PRO A 505 -10.92 -4.63 -23.96
C PRO A 505 -11.92 -5.24 -24.95
N GLN A 506 -13.18 -5.34 -24.53
CA GLN A 506 -14.29 -5.88 -25.31
C GLN A 506 -15.22 -4.77 -25.83
N ILE A 507 -15.08 -3.54 -25.34
CA ILE A 507 -15.79 -2.36 -25.84
C ILE A 507 -14.87 -1.48 -26.69
N ASN A 508 -15.47 -0.65 -27.54
CA ASN A 508 -14.73 0.32 -28.33
C ASN A 508 -14.45 1.61 -27.53
N PRO A 509 -13.48 2.45 -27.97
CA PRO A 509 -13.16 3.70 -27.28
C PRO A 509 -14.33 4.68 -27.16
N GLU A 510 -15.23 4.74 -28.14
CA GLU A 510 -16.39 5.66 -28.12
C GLU A 510 -17.36 5.32 -27.00
N GLU A 511 -17.65 4.04 -26.77
CA GLU A 511 -18.50 3.57 -25.68
C GLU A 511 -17.86 3.86 -24.32
N SER A 512 -16.55 3.62 -24.21
CA SER A 512 -15.79 3.92 -23.00
C SER A 512 -15.83 5.41 -22.65
N GLU A 513 -15.58 6.29 -23.64
CA GLU A 513 -15.71 7.74 -23.48
C GLU A 513 -17.12 8.17 -23.09
N PHE A 514 -18.15 7.58 -23.72
CA PHE A 514 -19.53 7.91 -23.42
C PHE A 514 -19.90 7.61 -21.96
N ARG A 515 -19.49 6.44 -21.46
CA ARG A 515 -19.71 6.03 -20.07
C ARG A 515 -18.93 6.94 -19.12
N TYR A 516 -17.67 7.24 -19.44
CA TYR A 516 -16.82 8.09 -18.62
C TYR A 516 -17.27 9.57 -18.58
N ALA A 517 -17.79 10.10 -19.68
CA ALA A 517 -18.35 11.45 -19.72
C ALA A 517 -19.54 11.62 -18.77
N ARG A 518 -20.36 10.57 -18.60
CA ARG A 518 -21.46 10.54 -17.63
C ARG A 518 -20.96 10.36 -16.20
N TRP A 519 -19.92 9.54 -15.99
CA TRP A 519 -19.24 9.45 -14.70
C TRP A 519 -18.76 10.82 -14.22
N LYS A 520 -18.06 11.59 -15.07
CA LYS A 520 -17.60 12.95 -14.73
C LYS A 520 -18.76 13.88 -14.34
N LYS A 521 -19.93 13.76 -14.98
CA LYS A 521 -21.15 14.49 -14.60
C LYS A 521 -21.69 14.08 -13.23
N ALA A 522 -21.55 12.80 -12.86
CA ALA A 522 -21.91 12.32 -11.53
C ALA A 522 -20.93 12.87 -10.48
N VAL A 523 -19.62 12.79 -10.73
CA VAL A 523 -18.58 13.35 -9.85
C VAL A 523 -18.83 14.84 -9.57
N GLN A 524 -19.13 15.65 -10.59
CA GLN A 524 -19.46 17.07 -10.41
C GLN A 524 -20.66 17.31 -9.49
N ARG A 525 -21.64 16.40 -9.46
CA ARG A 525 -22.81 16.50 -8.56
C ARG A 525 -22.48 16.07 -7.13
N ALA A 526 -21.42 15.30 -6.94
CA ALA A 526 -20.96 14.84 -5.64
C ALA A 526 -20.17 15.93 -4.88
N MET A 527 -19.52 16.84 -5.62
CA MET A 527 -18.70 17.93 -5.08
C MET A 527 -19.53 19.04 -4.44
N ASN A 528 -18.94 19.76 -3.48
CA ASN A 528 -19.58 20.88 -2.76
C ASN A 528 -20.90 20.48 -2.08
N TRP A 529 -21.02 19.22 -1.67
CA TRP A 529 -22.22 18.71 -1.01
C TRP A 529 -22.29 19.19 0.45
N GLU A 530 -21.19 19.08 1.18
CA GLU A 530 -21.05 19.72 2.48
C GLU A 530 -20.82 21.22 2.30
N THR A 531 -21.59 22.02 3.03
CA THR A 531 -21.36 23.47 3.13
C THR A 531 -20.67 23.73 4.46
N SER A 532 -19.55 24.47 4.45
CA SER A 532 -18.92 24.90 5.69
C SER A 532 -19.90 25.81 6.45
N GLU A 533 -20.26 25.48 7.69
CA GLU A 533 -20.97 26.42 8.56
C GLU A 533 -20.20 27.74 8.64
N PRO A 534 -20.88 28.91 8.60
CA PRO A 534 -20.21 30.18 8.81
C PRO A 534 -19.59 30.18 10.22
N SER A 535 -18.27 30.30 10.28
CA SER A 535 -17.54 30.39 11.54
C SER A 535 -18.00 31.64 12.30
N SER A 536 -18.70 31.42 13.42
CA SER A 536 -18.90 32.46 14.42
C SER A 536 -17.53 32.82 15.01
N PRO A 537 -17.16 34.10 15.18
CA PRO A 537 -15.88 34.46 15.77
C PRO A 537 -15.87 34.06 17.24
N GLY A 538 -15.24 32.91 17.55
CA GLY A 538 -15.07 32.43 18.93
C GLY A 538 -15.20 30.93 19.14
N THR A 539 -15.66 30.16 18.15
CA THR A 539 -15.80 28.70 18.25
C THR A 539 -15.03 28.01 17.13
N ALA A 540 -14.11 27.11 17.50
CA ALA A 540 -13.44 26.24 16.55
C ALA A 540 -14.50 25.50 15.69
N PRO A 541 -14.31 25.38 14.37
CA PRO A 541 -15.30 24.74 13.51
C PRO A 541 -15.54 23.30 13.96
N LEU A 542 -16.78 22.98 14.33
CA LEU A 542 -17.22 21.61 14.51
C LEU A 542 -17.39 21.00 13.12
N TYR A 543 -16.35 20.33 12.62
CA TYR A 543 -16.56 19.35 11.56
C TYR A 543 -17.46 18.24 12.12
N LEU A 544 -18.65 18.09 11.53
CA LEU A 544 -19.56 16.98 11.77
C LEU A 544 -18.87 15.68 11.37
N ARG A 545 -18.26 15.09 12.40
CA ARG A 545 -17.78 13.73 12.55
C ARG A 545 -18.74 12.71 11.93
N SER A 546 -18.41 12.20 10.74
CA SER A 546 -19.21 11.19 10.06
C SER A 546 -18.92 9.81 10.67
N ARG A 547 -19.98 9.12 11.10
CA ARG A 547 -19.92 7.78 11.73
C ARG A 547 -19.53 6.63 10.79
N SER A 548 -18.84 6.91 9.69
CA SER A 548 -18.41 5.88 8.75
C SER A 548 -16.96 5.51 9.04
N GLN A 549 -16.74 4.69 10.07
CA GLN A 549 -15.49 3.93 10.15
C GLN A 549 -15.49 2.91 8.99
N VAL A 550 -14.79 3.26 7.91
CA VAL A 550 -14.41 2.29 6.90
C VAL A 550 -13.30 1.44 7.52
N VAL A 551 -13.63 0.18 7.79
CA VAL A 551 -12.69 -0.86 8.24
C VAL A 551 -11.71 -1.12 7.10
N LEU A 552 -10.51 -0.56 7.22
CA LEU A 552 -9.46 -0.72 6.22
C LEU A 552 -8.71 -2.01 6.49
N HIS A 553 -8.93 -3.02 5.64
CA HIS A 553 -8.05 -4.20 5.62
C HIS A 553 -6.72 -3.73 5.06
N LEU A 554 -5.71 -3.79 5.91
CA LEU A 554 -4.38 -3.28 5.71
C LEU A 554 -3.38 -4.44 5.80
N LEU A 555 -2.24 -4.29 5.16
CA LEU A 555 -1.09 -5.18 5.31
C LEU A 555 -0.04 -4.44 6.15
N THR A 556 0.24 -4.89 7.38
CA THR A 556 1.09 -4.15 8.32
C THR A 556 2.54 -4.27 7.90
N CYS A 557 2.96 -5.52 7.68
CA CYS A 557 4.30 -5.92 7.33
C CYS A 557 4.26 -7.27 6.62
N LEU A 558 5.18 -7.44 5.67
CA LEU A 558 5.41 -8.68 4.98
C LEU A 558 6.89 -8.99 5.05
N THR A 559 7.22 -10.13 5.66
CA THR A 559 8.57 -10.68 5.65
C THR A 559 8.64 -11.69 4.51
N ALA A 560 9.46 -11.42 3.51
CA ALA A 560 9.63 -12.30 2.37
C ALA A 560 10.94 -13.07 2.50
N LEU A 561 10.87 -14.39 2.42
CA LEU A 561 12.01 -15.28 2.54
C LEU A 561 12.36 -15.84 1.16
N VAL A 562 13.65 -15.84 0.83
CA VAL A 562 14.13 -16.34 -0.47
C VAL A 562 14.76 -17.71 -0.30
N LEU A 563 14.17 -18.72 -0.95
CA LEU A 563 14.67 -20.10 -1.01
C LEU A 563 15.37 -20.40 -2.33
N PHE A 564 16.32 -21.34 -2.28
CA PHE A 564 16.82 -22.07 -3.44
C PHE A 564 16.18 -23.44 -3.59
#